data_AF-A0A8S0G3B1-F1
#
_entry.id   AF-A0A8S0G3B1-F1
#
_cell.length_a   1.000
_cell.length_b   1.000
_cell.length_c   1.000
_cell.angle_alpha   90.00
_cell.angle_beta   90.00
_cell.angle_gamma   90.00
#
_symmetry.space_group_name_H-M   'P 1'
#
loop_
_entity.id
_entity.type
_entity.pdbx_description
1 polymer ?
#
loop_
_entity_poly.entity_id
_entity_poly.type
_entity_poly.pdbx_seq_one_letter_code
_entity_poly.pdbx_strand_id
1 'polypeptide(L)'
;MPKQDDIAVRIDTALSTIEKRNPTLKGALPDNYFSRQNLETKKLASLIDTIDNIETLAHETDVETLSKEDLVGRVYEYFLGKFAATEGKGGGEFYTPKCVVTLLTEMLEPFQGKIYDPCCGSAGMFVQSVKFVESHQGKSRDIALYGQELTATTYKLAKMNLAIREVFQLTSANARQTLSLATSTRT
;
A
#
# COMPACT_ATOMS: atom_id res chain seq x y z
N MET A 1 -3.97 32.61 -8.94
CA MET A 1 -3.46 31.56 -9.85
C MET A 1 -4.63 31.04 -10.68
N PRO A 2 -4.48 30.84 -12.00
CA PRO A 2 -5.59 30.44 -12.86
C PRO A 2 -6.12 29.07 -12.45
N LYS A 3 -7.44 28.87 -12.58
CA LYS A 3 -8.14 27.60 -12.29
C LYS A 3 -7.46 26.50 -13.10
N GLN A 4 -6.78 25.57 -12.43
CA GLN A 4 -6.10 24.45 -13.07
C GLN A 4 -7.16 23.45 -13.53
N ASP A 5 -7.76 23.68 -14.69
CA ASP A 5 -8.73 22.76 -15.30
C ASP A 5 -8.08 21.43 -15.75
N ASP A 6 -6.75 21.32 -15.64
CA ASP A 6 -5.92 20.18 -16.04
C ASP A 6 -5.41 19.32 -14.88
N ILE A 7 -5.83 19.57 -13.62
CA ILE A 7 -5.35 18.82 -12.43
C ILE A 7 -5.45 17.30 -12.66
N ALA A 8 -6.59 16.82 -13.16
CA ALA A 8 -6.82 15.41 -13.41
C ALA A 8 -5.81 14.80 -14.40
N VAL A 9 -5.52 15.53 -15.50
CA VAL A 9 -4.54 15.12 -16.52
C VAL A 9 -3.13 15.09 -15.94
N ARG A 10 -2.80 16.06 -15.09
CA ARG A 10 -1.49 16.13 -14.41
C ARG A 10 -1.27 14.95 -13.46
N ILE A 11 -2.30 14.56 -12.70
CA ILE A 11 -2.23 13.37 -11.83
C ILE A 11 -2.05 12.11 -12.67
N ASP A 12 -2.87 11.90 -13.70
CA ASP A 12 -2.76 10.72 -14.57
C ASP A 12 -1.37 10.64 -15.24
N THR A 13 -0.83 11.78 -15.69
CA THR A 13 0.51 11.87 -16.28
C THR A 13 1.60 11.53 -15.26
N ALA A 14 1.46 12.00 -14.02
CA ALA A 14 2.39 11.70 -12.94
C ALA A 14 2.38 10.20 -12.60
N LEU A 15 1.19 9.60 -12.46
CA LEU A 15 1.04 8.16 -12.20
C LEU A 15 1.66 7.31 -13.32
N SER A 16 1.39 7.64 -14.59
CA SER A 16 2.01 6.96 -15.73
C SER A 16 3.53 7.09 -15.73
N THR A 17 4.06 8.26 -15.36
CA THR A 17 5.51 8.50 -15.31
C THR A 17 6.17 7.70 -14.19
N ILE A 18 5.54 7.63 -13.01
CA ILE A 18 6.00 6.82 -11.88
C ILE A 18 6.04 5.35 -12.26
N GLU A 19 4.98 4.83 -12.89
CA GLU A 19 4.91 3.44 -13.32
C GLU A 19 5.99 3.10 -14.35
N LYS A 20 6.24 3.98 -15.33
CA LYS A 20 7.30 3.80 -16.34
C LYS A 20 8.70 3.77 -15.73
N ARG A 21 8.95 4.56 -14.69
CA ARG A 21 10.25 4.63 -14.00
C ARG A 21 10.48 3.47 -13.02
N ASN A 22 9.42 2.80 -12.57
CA ASN A 22 9.48 1.78 -11.54
C ASN A 22 8.88 0.46 -12.06
N PRO A 23 9.71 -0.44 -12.64
CA PRO A 23 9.24 -1.72 -13.19
C PRO A 23 8.43 -2.57 -12.21
N THR A 24 8.74 -2.48 -10.91
CA THR A 24 8.03 -3.16 -9.82
C THR A 24 6.55 -2.74 -9.72
N LEU A 25 6.24 -1.47 -10.03
CA LEU A 25 4.90 -0.90 -9.98
C LEU A 25 4.08 -1.11 -11.25
N LYS A 26 4.64 -1.73 -12.29
CA LYS A 26 3.93 -1.98 -13.55
C LYS A 26 2.60 -2.69 -13.31
N GLY A 27 1.53 -2.12 -13.83
CA GLY A 27 0.14 -2.57 -13.70
C GLY A 27 -0.52 -2.27 -12.35
N ALA A 28 0.17 -1.67 -11.38
CA ALA A 28 -0.38 -1.36 -10.05
C ALA A 28 -1.18 -0.05 -10.03
N LEU A 29 -0.66 0.98 -10.70
CA LEU A 29 -1.27 2.29 -10.71
C LEU A 29 -2.42 2.35 -11.74
N PRO A 30 -3.46 3.15 -11.49
CA PRO A 30 -4.56 3.30 -12.42
C PRO A 30 -4.16 4.17 -13.62
N ASP A 31 -4.52 3.75 -14.84
CA ASP A 31 -4.20 4.44 -16.08
C ASP A 31 -5.36 5.32 -16.56
N ASN A 32 -5.10 6.61 -16.77
CA ASN A 32 -6.07 7.62 -17.22
C ASN A 32 -7.37 7.61 -16.40
N TYR A 33 -7.26 7.54 -15.07
CA TYR A 33 -8.41 7.33 -14.20
C TYR A 33 -9.08 8.66 -13.84
N PHE A 34 -8.31 9.64 -13.37
CA PHE A 34 -8.87 10.88 -12.85
C PHE A 34 -9.50 11.73 -13.96
N SER A 35 -8.91 11.73 -15.15
CA SER A 35 -9.42 12.42 -16.33
C SER A 35 -10.75 11.85 -16.86
N ARG A 36 -11.06 10.58 -16.58
CA ARG A 36 -12.28 9.90 -17.05
C ARG A 36 -13.45 9.97 -16.07
N GLN A 37 -13.19 10.27 -14.81
CA GLN A 37 -14.20 10.25 -13.74
C GLN A 37 -15.10 11.50 -13.73
N ASN A 38 -14.91 12.45 -14.65
CA ASN A 38 -15.64 13.73 -14.71
C ASN A 38 -15.77 14.41 -13.34
N LEU A 39 -14.70 14.32 -12.53
CA LEU A 39 -14.68 14.89 -11.18
C LEU A 39 -14.67 16.41 -11.25
N GLU A 40 -15.41 17.04 -10.35
CA GLU A 40 -15.39 18.49 -10.22
C GLU A 40 -13.99 18.96 -9.79
N THR A 41 -13.34 19.78 -10.61
CA THR A 41 -11.97 20.27 -10.39
C THR A 41 -11.75 20.85 -9.00
N LYS A 42 -12.76 21.56 -8.45
CA LYS A 42 -12.69 22.14 -7.10
C LYS A 42 -12.61 21.08 -6.00
N LYS A 43 -13.36 19.98 -6.13
CA LYS A 43 -13.33 18.89 -5.15
C LYS A 43 -12.01 18.14 -5.21
N LEU A 44 -11.47 17.93 -6.41
CA LEU A 44 -10.17 17.31 -6.60
C LEU A 44 -9.04 18.17 -6.03
N ALA A 45 -9.07 19.49 -6.28
CA ALA A 45 -8.12 20.44 -5.68
C ALA A 45 -8.21 20.42 -4.15
N SER A 46 -9.42 20.51 -3.59
CA SER A 46 -9.61 20.46 -2.14
C SER A 46 -9.14 19.14 -1.51
N LEU A 47 -9.26 18.01 -2.21
CA LEU A 47 -8.74 16.73 -1.75
C LEU A 47 -7.21 16.72 -1.73
N ILE A 48 -6.57 17.27 -2.76
CA ILE A 48 -5.11 17.42 -2.82
C ILE A 48 -4.63 18.31 -1.67
N ASP A 49 -5.27 19.46 -1.46
CA ASP A 49 -4.93 20.37 -0.37
C ASP A 49 -5.09 19.66 1.00
N THR A 50 -6.12 18.83 1.16
CA THR A 50 -6.32 18.04 2.39
C THR A 50 -5.18 17.04 2.59
N ILE A 51 -4.72 16.38 1.52
CA ILE A 51 -3.60 15.43 1.57
C ILE A 51 -2.27 16.15 1.87
N ASP A 52 -2.04 17.32 1.26
CA ASP A 52 -0.83 18.14 1.48
C ASP A 52 -0.71 18.57 2.95
N ASN A 53 -1.85 18.89 3.59
CA ASN A 53 -1.91 19.28 5.00
C ASN A 53 -1.77 18.11 5.99
N ILE A 54 -1.71 16.85 5.55
CA ILE A 54 -1.50 15.69 6.45
C ILE A 54 -0.19 15.82 7.22
N GLU A 55 0.85 16.40 6.61
CA GLU A 55 2.14 16.62 7.27
C GLU A 55 2.05 17.63 8.42
N THR A 56 1.25 18.69 8.24
CA THR A 56 1.10 19.76 9.24
C THR A 56 0.44 19.23 10.52
N LEU A 57 -0.56 18.35 10.39
CA LEU A 57 -1.27 17.76 11.53
C LEU A 57 -0.42 16.76 12.32
N ALA A 58 0.56 16.11 11.67
CA ALA A 58 1.47 15.17 12.33
C ALA A 58 2.48 15.87 13.26
N HIS A 59 2.82 17.13 12.98
CA HIS A 59 3.69 17.95 13.83
C HIS A 59 2.96 18.60 15.03
N GLU A 60 1.63 18.73 14.97
CA GLU A 60 0.82 19.34 16.04
C GLU A 60 0.35 18.34 17.11
N THR A 61 0.42 17.05 16.79
CA THR A 61 0.21 15.96 17.75
C THR A 61 1.58 15.47 18.21
N ASP A 62 1.75 15.02 19.46
CA ASP A 62 3.01 14.48 20.03
C ASP A 62 3.47 13.16 19.35
N VAL A 63 3.36 13.08 18.03
CA VAL A 63 3.69 11.98 17.14
C VAL A 63 5.06 12.28 16.50
N GLU A 64 6.00 12.82 17.28
CA GLU A 64 7.37 13.15 16.85
C GLU A 64 8.21 11.91 16.48
N THR A 65 7.65 10.70 16.60
CA THR A 65 8.36 9.43 16.42
C THR A 65 7.96 8.63 15.18
N LEU A 66 7.00 9.10 14.36
CA LEU A 66 6.61 8.40 13.13
C LEU A 66 7.34 8.97 11.91
N SER A 67 8.09 8.12 11.21
CA SER A 67 8.61 8.43 9.87
C SER A 67 7.46 8.75 8.91
N LYS A 68 7.67 9.70 7.99
CA LYS A 68 6.65 10.14 7.01
C LYS A 68 6.04 8.98 6.23
N GLU A 69 6.86 7.98 5.89
CA GLU A 69 6.47 6.77 5.17
C GLU A 69 5.48 5.91 5.98
N ASP A 70 5.65 5.83 7.31
CA ASP A 70 4.76 5.06 8.18
C ASP A 70 3.42 5.81 8.40
N LEU A 71 3.42 7.14 8.41
CA LEU A 71 2.19 7.92 8.48
C LEU A 71 1.32 7.71 7.23
N VAL A 72 1.89 7.93 6.04
CA VAL A 72 1.17 7.74 4.77
C VAL A 72 0.68 6.29 4.64
N GLY A 73 1.51 5.32 5.03
CA GLY A 73 1.12 3.93 5.13
C GLY A 73 -0.11 3.73 6.02
N ARG A 74 -0.07 4.20 7.28
CA ARG A 74 -1.20 4.05 8.22
C ARG A 74 -2.49 4.66 7.69
N VAL A 75 -2.40 5.84 7.07
CA VAL A 75 -3.55 6.50 6.42
C VAL A 75 -4.11 5.62 5.30
N TYR A 76 -3.24 5.05 4.45
CA TYR A 76 -3.64 4.13 3.39
C TYR A 76 -4.39 2.90 3.94
N GLU A 77 -3.86 2.25 4.98
CA GLU A 77 -4.50 1.09 5.64
C GLU A 77 -5.83 1.45 6.30
N TYR A 78 -5.92 2.64 6.92
CA TYR A 78 -7.15 3.12 7.51
C TYR A 78 -8.25 3.26 6.46
N PHE A 79 -7.96 3.92 5.33
CA PHE A 79 -8.93 4.08 4.24
C PHE A 79 -9.28 2.73 3.61
N LEU A 80 -8.31 1.85 3.42
CA LEU A 80 -8.58 0.50 2.92
C LEU A 80 -9.56 -0.27 3.83
N GLY A 81 -9.36 -0.22 5.15
CA GLY A 81 -10.28 -0.83 6.11
C GLY A 81 -11.67 -0.17 6.10
N LYS A 82 -11.75 1.15 5.93
CA LYS A 82 -13.03 1.86 5.81
C LYS A 82 -13.79 1.50 4.53
N PHE A 83 -13.09 1.38 3.41
CA PHE A 83 -13.70 0.94 2.15
C PHE A 83 -14.20 -0.50 2.25
N ALA A 84 -13.39 -1.41 2.80
CA ALA A 84 -13.80 -2.80 3.02
C ALA A 84 -15.04 -2.91 3.94
N ALA A 85 -15.11 -2.09 4.99
CA ALA A 85 -16.29 -2.06 5.88
C ALA A 85 -17.55 -1.49 5.20
N THR A 86 -17.37 -0.57 4.24
CA THR A 86 -18.49 0.09 3.54
C THR A 86 -19.02 -0.76 2.38
N GLU A 87 -18.18 -1.52 1.69
CA GLU A 87 -18.57 -2.39 0.58
C GLU A 87 -19.37 -3.64 1.00
N GLY A 88 -19.37 -4.01 2.29
CA GLY A 88 -20.24 -5.06 2.83
C GLY A 88 -19.73 -6.50 2.64
N LYS A 89 -20.63 -7.44 2.31
CA LYS A 89 -20.36 -8.89 2.24
C LYS A 89 -19.30 -9.21 1.17
N GLY A 90 -18.04 -9.31 1.59
CA GLY A 90 -16.86 -9.51 0.74
C GLY A 90 -15.61 -8.80 1.28
N GLY A 91 -15.76 -7.84 2.21
CA GLY A 91 -14.66 -7.05 2.77
C GLY A 91 -13.48 -7.84 3.36
N GLY A 92 -13.75 -9.04 3.90
CA GLY A 92 -12.72 -9.93 4.45
C GLY A 92 -11.77 -10.53 3.40
N GLU A 93 -12.20 -10.64 2.14
CA GLU A 93 -11.34 -11.07 1.02
C GLU A 93 -10.34 -9.97 0.64
N PHE A 94 -10.72 -8.70 0.84
CA PHE A 94 -9.91 -7.55 0.45
C PHE A 94 -8.99 -7.08 1.58
N TYR A 95 -9.48 -7.11 2.81
CA TYR A 95 -8.79 -6.55 3.97
C TYR A 95 -9.08 -7.37 5.22
N THR A 96 -8.00 -7.85 5.85
CA THR A 96 -8.08 -8.44 7.18
C THR A 96 -7.83 -7.35 8.25
N PRO A 97 -8.71 -7.19 9.26
CA PRO A 97 -8.53 -6.20 10.31
C PRO A 97 -7.19 -6.35 11.03
N LYS A 98 -6.54 -5.20 11.32
CA LYS A 98 -5.21 -5.15 11.95
C LYS A 98 -5.09 -6.03 13.20
N CYS A 99 -6.09 -6.04 14.07
CA CYS A 99 -6.07 -6.85 15.30
C CYS A 99 -5.93 -8.36 15.03
N VAL A 100 -6.60 -8.87 14.00
CA VAL A 100 -6.53 -10.29 13.61
C VAL A 100 -5.16 -10.60 13.02
N VAL A 101 -4.67 -9.73 12.14
CA VAL A 101 -3.35 -9.91 11.52
C VAL A 101 -2.24 -9.87 12.57
N THR A 102 -2.27 -8.88 13.48
CA THR A 102 -1.31 -8.78 14.57
C THR A 102 -1.34 -10.02 15.44
N LEU A 103 -2.52 -10.49 15.85
CA LEU A 103 -2.65 -11.71 16.64
C LEU A 103 -2.00 -12.91 15.94
N LEU A 104 -2.28 -13.11 14.65
CA LEU A 104 -1.71 -14.20 13.87
C LEU A 104 -0.18 -14.11 13.75
N THR A 105 0.36 -12.91 13.50
CA THR A 105 1.81 -12.73 13.40
C THR A 105 2.52 -12.95 14.74
N GLU A 106 1.93 -12.49 15.85
CA GLU A 106 2.48 -12.69 17.20
C GLU A 106 2.43 -14.16 17.62
N MET A 107 1.42 -14.92 17.18
CA MET A 107 1.34 -16.37 17.43
C MET A 107 2.30 -17.20 16.58
N LEU A 108 2.55 -16.78 15.34
CA LEU A 108 3.41 -17.51 14.39
C LEU A 108 4.89 -17.20 14.56
N GLU A 109 5.22 -16.02 15.10
CA GLU A 109 6.58 -15.56 15.35
C GLU A 109 7.53 -15.71 14.13
N PRO A 110 7.22 -15.11 12.95
CA PRO A 110 7.93 -15.39 11.72
C PRO A 110 9.28 -14.63 11.63
N PHE A 111 10.25 -15.01 12.45
CA PHE A 111 11.58 -14.36 12.51
C PHE A 111 12.45 -14.56 11.27
N GLN A 112 12.29 -15.70 10.58
CA GLN A 112 13.09 -16.06 9.41
C GLN A 112 12.36 -17.05 8.50
N GLY A 113 12.75 -17.09 7.22
CA GLY A 113 12.27 -18.07 6.26
C GLY A 113 11.25 -17.51 5.27
N LYS A 114 10.32 -18.35 4.80
CA LYS A 114 9.36 -17.99 3.76
C LYS A 114 7.97 -17.86 4.35
N ILE A 115 7.37 -16.68 4.25
CA ILE A 115 5.98 -16.43 4.62
C ILE A 115 5.15 -16.54 3.35
N TYR A 116 4.16 -17.41 3.35
CA TYR A 116 3.29 -17.63 2.20
C TYR A 116 1.82 -17.39 2.56
N ASP A 117 1.16 -16.55 1.77
CA ASP A 117 -0.26 -16.28 1.86
C ASP A 117 -0.95 -16.52 0.50
N PRO A 118 -1.72 -17.61 0.33
CA PRO A 118 -2.35 -17.95 -0.95
C PRO A 118 -3.51 -17.01 -1.33
N CYS A 119 -4.01 -16.19 -0.39
CA CYS A 119 -5.12 -15.26 -0.57
C CYS A 119 -4.78 -13.93 0.11
N CYS A 120 -3.67 -13.33 -0.31
CA CYS A 120 -3.04 -12.23 0.42
C CYS A 120 -3.85 -10.93 0.45
N GLY A 121 -4.94 -10.82 -0.33
CA GLY A 121 -5.79 -9.64 -0.36
C GLY A 121 -4.97 -8.40 -0.66
N SER A 122 -5.12 -7.37 0.18
CA SER A 122 -4.34 -6.13 0.12
C SER A 122 -2.91 -6.21 0.69
N ALA A 123 -2.39 -7.41 0.94
CA ALA A 123 -1.10 -7.68 1.59
C ALA A 123 -0.96 -7.16 3.03
N GLY A 124 -2.07 -7.09 3.80
CA GLY A 124 -2.02 -6.67 5.21
C GLY A 124 -1.17 -7.59 6.09
N MET A 125 -1.22 -8.90 5.84
CA MET A 125 -0.41 -9.92 6.55
C MET A 125 1.09 -9.68 6.39
N PHE A 126 1.51 -9.31 5.19
CA PHE A 126 2.90 -9.03 4.85
C PHE A 126 3.42 -7.79 5.55
N VAL A 127 2.64 -6.70 5.55
CA VAL A 127 3.00 -5.48 6.27
C VAL A 127 3.20 -5.76 7.76
N GLN A 128 2.27 -6.50 8.37
CA GLN A 128 2.35 -6.80 9.79
C GLN A 128 3.46 -7.78 10.14
N SER A 129 3.75 -8.75 9.26
CA SER A 129 4.86 -9.69 9.47
C SER A 129 6.21 -8.99 9.51
N VAL A 130 6.42 -7.98 8.65
CA VAL A 130 7.65 -7.18 8.68
C VAL A 130 7.71 -6.32 9.94
N LYS A 131 6.61 -5.67 10.30
CA LYS A 131 6.52 -4.88 11.54
C LYS A 131 6.82 -5.74 12.78
N PHE A 132 6.35 -6.98 12.82
CA PHE A 132 6.67 -7.93 13.88
C PHE A 132 8.17 -8.21 13.96
N VAL A 133 8.81 -8.52 12.83
CA VAL A 133 10.26 -8.79 12.79
C VAL A 133 11.06 -7.58 13.26
N GLU A 134 10.70 -6.38 12.79
CA GLU A 134 11.36 -5.13 13.16
C GLU A 134 11.15 -4.78 14.64
N SER A 135 9.95 -4.96 15.19
CA SER A 135 9.67 -4.69 16.61
C SER A 135 10.39 -5.63 17.56
N HIS A 136 10.74 -6.83 17.10
CA HIS A 136 11.47 -7.85 17.86
C HIS A 136 12.97 -7.92 17.53
N GLN A 137 13.54 -6.85 16.97
CA GLN A 137 14.97 -6.75 16.63
C GLN A 137 15.48 -7.80 15.63
N GLY A 138 14.56 -8.46 14.92
CA GLY A 138 14.87 -9.30 13.78
C GLY A 138 15.22 -8.45 12.57
N LYS A 139 15.69 -9.10 11.49
CA LYS A 139 16.03 -8.40 10.25
C LYS A 139 15.03 -8.79 9.18
N SER A 140 14.37 -7.80 8.58
CA SER A 140 13.41 -8.01 7.48
C SER A 140 14.04 -8.79 6.31
N ARG A 141 15.37 -8.76 6.16
CA ARG A 141 16.10 -9.54 5.14
C ARG A 141 16.13 -11.05 5.34
N ASP A 142 15.84 -11.50 6.56
CA ASP A 142 15.86 -12.91 6.91
C ASP A 142 14.50 -13.57 6.57
N ILE A 143 13.51 -12.79 6.11
CA ILE A 143 12.21 -13.26 5.62
C ILE A 143 12.02 -12.98 4.12
N ALA A 144 11.31 -13.89 3.44
CA ALA A 144 10.86 -13.74 2.07
C ALA A 144 9.33 -13.93 2.01
N LEU A 145 8.64 -13.06 1.29
CA LEU A 145 7.18 -13.06 1.24
C LEU A 145 6.67 -13.55 -0.11
N TYR A 146 5.68 -14.42 -0.07
CA TYR A 146 5.05 -14.99 -1.24
C TYR A 146 3.53 -14.88 -1.09
N GLY A 147 2.87 -14.25 -2.06
CA GLY A 147 1.44 -14.01 -2.05
C GLY A 147 0.77 -14.42 -3.35
N GLN A 148 -0.48 -14.84 -3.28
CA GLN A 148 -1.35 -14.92 -4.45
C GLN A 148 -2.64 -14.16 -4.15
N GLU A 149 -3.19 -13.53 -5.18
CA GLU A 149 -4.48 -12.86 -5.13
C GLU A 149 -5.21 -13.17 -6.45
N LEU A 150 -6.50 -13.42 -6.38
CA LEU A 150 -7.30 -13.78 -7.54
C LEU A 150 -7.78 -12.52 -8.28
N THR A 151 -8.16 -11.50 -7.51
CA THR A 151 -8.81 -10.30 -8.03
C THR A 151 -7.77 -9.27 -8.44
N ALA A 152 -7.76 -8.92 -9.73
CA ALA A 152 -6.80 -7.97 -10.28
C ALA A 152 -6.84 -6.61 -9.57
N THR A 153 -8.02 -6.14 -9.15
CA THR A 153 -8.18 -4.89 -8.41
C THR A 153 -7.49 -4.97 -7.04
N THR A 154 -7.71 -6.04 -6.29
CA THR A 154 -7.10 -6.28 -4.97
C THR A 154 -5.59 -6.47 -5.07
N TYR A 155 -5.13 -7.16 -6.11
CA TYR A 155 -3.71 -7.30 -6.41
C TYR A 155 -3.01 -5.95 -6.62
N LYS A 156 -3.67 -4.98 -7.29
CA LYS A 156 -3.14 -3.62 -7.43
C LYS A 156 -3.04 -2.90 -6.08
N LEU A 157 -4.05 -3.05 -5.22
CA LEU A 157 -4.02 -2.51 -3.85
C LEU A 157 -2.87 -3.10 -3.05
N ALA A 158 -2.65 -4.41 -3.12
CA ALA A 158 -1.52 -5.08 -2.48
C ALA A 158 -0.17 -4.51 -2.94
N LYS A 159 0.02 -4.34 -4.26
CA LYS A 159 1.24 -3.75 -4.82
C LYS A 159 1.47 -2.33 -4.33
N MET A 160 0.43 -1.49 -4.31
CA MET A 160 0.52 -0.12 -3.79
C MET A 160 0.83 -0.11 -2.29
N ASN A 161 0.16 -0.96 -1.50
CA ASN A 161 0.34 -1.04 -0.05
C ASN A 161 1.78 -1.37 0.35
N LEU A 162 2.39 -2.33 -0.36
CA LEU A 162 3.79 -2.74 -0.16
C LEU A 162 4.78 -1.67 -0.64
N ALA A 163 4.45 -0.95 -1.72
CA ALA A 163 5.31 0.09 -2.26
C ALA A 163 5.38 1.35 -1.38
N ILE A 164 4.25 1.75 -0.77
CA ILE A 164 4.19 2.94 0.11
C ILE A 164 5.13 2.82 1.31
N ARG A 165 5.37 1.60 1.79
CA ARG A 165 6.18 1.32 2.98
C ARG A 165 7.60 0.86 2.66
N GLU A 166 8.03 0.99 1.41
CA GLU A 166 9.33 0.54 0.89
C GLU A 166 9.69 -0.91 1.23
N VAL A 167 8.71 -1.74 1.61
CA VAL A 167 9.02 -2.95 2.38
C VAL A 167 9.81 -3.94 1.53
N PHE A 168 9.69 -3.92 0.20
CA PHE A 168 10.38 -4.87 -0.67
C PHE A 168 10.42 -4.47 -2.16
N GLN A 169 11.40 -5.01 -2.88
CA GLN A 169 11.39 -5.07 -4.35
C GLN A 169 10.56 -6.28 -4.80
N LEU A 170 9.50 -6.03 -5.57
CA LEU A 170 8.73 -7.08 -6.23
C LEU A 170 9.59 -7.76 -7.30
N THR A 171 9.95 -9.03 -7.08
CA THR A 171 10.93 -9.74 -7.93
C THR A 171 10.31 -10.48 -9.10
N SER A 172 9.02 -10.82 -9.04
CA SER A 172 8.29 -11.35 -10.19
C SER A 172 6.78 -11.20 -10.03
N ALA A 173 6.12 -10.82 -11.13
CA ALA A 173 4.68 -10.89 -11.30
C ALA A 173 4.42 -11.78 -12.52
N ASN A 174 4.17 -13.08 -12.28
CA ASN A 174 3.74 -13.99 -13.35
C ASN A 174 2.23 -13.82 -13.62
N ALA A 175 1.74 -14.39 -14.73
CA ALA A 175 0.33 -14.32 -15.16
C ALA A 175 -0.72 -14.79 -14.13
N ARG A 176 -0.29 -15.37 -13.00
CA ARG A 176 -1.14 -15.85 -11.89
C ARG A 176 -1.25 -14.85 -10.72
N GLN A 177 -1.02 -13.56 -10.95
CA GLN A 177 -1.13 -12.51 -9.91
C GLN A 177 -0.38 -12.89 -8.62
N THR A 178 0.85 -13.39 -8.79
CA THR A 178 1.72 -13.78 -7.67
C THR A 178 2.52 -12.56 -7.22
N LEU A 179 2.60 -12.35 -5.91
CA LEU A 179 3.52 -11.43 -5.26
C LEU A 179 4.71 -12.26 -4.77
N SER A 180 5.91 -11.98 -5.26
CA SER A 180 7.14 -12.52 -4.72
C SER A 180 8.01 -11.36 -4.32
N LEU A 181 8.39 -11.34 -3.05
CA LEU A 181 9.17 -10.27 -2.45
C LEU A 181 10.41 -10.90 -1.83
N ALA A 182 11.58 -10.54 -2.37
CA ALA A 182 12.86 -10.76 -1.74
C ALA A 182 13.34 -9.40 -1.24
N THR A 183 13.84 -9.33 0.00
CA THR A 183 14.44 -8.09 0.49
C THR A 183 15.61 -7.69 -0.38
N SER A 184 15.62 -6.42 -0.78
CA SER A 184 16.73 -5.80 -1.49
C SER A 184 18.01 -5.94 -0.66
N THR A 185 19.06 -6.54 -1.23
CA THR A 185 20.42 -6.43 -0.72
C THR A 185 20.91 -5.00 -0.95
N ARG A 186 20.60 -4.07 -0.04
CA ARG A 186 21.37 -2.82 0.03
C ARG A 186 22.65 -3.10 0.82
N THR A 187 23.76 -3.21 0.09
CA THR A 187 25.12 -3.00 0.61
C THR A 187 25.35 -1.54 0.93
#